data_AF-A0A260P3U4-F1
#
_entry.id   AF-A0A260P3U4-F1
#
_cell.length_a   1.000
_cell.length_b   1.000
_cell.length_c   1.000
_cell.angle_alpha   90.00
_cell.angle_beta   90.00
_cell.angle_gamma   90.00
#
_symmetry.space_group_name_H-M   'P 1'
#
loop_
_entity.id
_entity.type
_entity.pdbx_description
1 polymer ?
#
loop_
_entity_poly.entity_id
_entity_poly.type
_entity_poly.pdbx_seq_one_letter_code
_entity_poly.pdbx_strand_id
1 'polypeptide(L)'
;MNTPDLDELRRLRRARDRMDREFAEPLDVPTLARTALMSTAHFSRRFREAYGETPYAHLMTRRIERAKALLRRGDVTVTEACFAVGCTSLGSFSSRFTEIVGETPSAYRARDHRDSQAVPTCTAMILGRPMRGAVAVTEPSRIEEASTAGAS
;
A
#
# COMPACT_ATOMS: atom_id res chain seq x y z
N MET A 1 -22.23 -13.37 4.72
CA MET A 1 -21.16 -12.73 3.93
C MET A 1 -21.72 -12.40 2.55
N ASN A 2 -21.86 -11.12 2.20
CA ASN A 2 -22.35 -10.72 0.88
C ASN A 2 -21.16 -10.62 -0.09
N THR A 3 -20.83 -11.74 -0.74
CA THR A 3 -19.72 -11.82 -1.70
C THR A 3 -19.96 -10.81 -2.82
N PRO A 4 -19.06 -9.82 -3.02
CA PRO A 4 -19.23 -8.84 -4.07
C PRO A 4 -19.24 -9.52 -5.44
N ASP A 5 -20.22 -9.15 -6.25
CA ASP A 5 -20.30 -9.53 -7.65
C ASP A 5 -19.03 -9.05 -8.40
N LEU A 6 -18.59 -9.80 -9.42
CA LEU A 6 -17.36 -9.52 -10.17
C LEU A 6 -17.38 -8.13 -10.81
N ASP A 7 -18.55 -7.69 -11.29
CA ASP A 7 -18.70 -6.36 -11.89
C ASP A 7 -18.66 -5.25 -10.84
N GLU A 8 -19.05 -5.53 -9.61
CA GLU A 8 -18.88 -4.61 -8.49
C GLU A 8 -17.40 -4.44 -8.14
N LEU A 9 -16.66 -5.56 -8.02
CA LEU A 9 -15.22 -5.53 -7.77
C LEU A 9 -14.44 -4.79 -8.87
N ARG A 10 -14.84 -4.96 -10.14
CA ARG A 10 -14.26 -4.22 -11.27
C ARG A 10 -14.47 -2.71 -11.13
N ARG A 11 -15.67 -2.28 -10.73
CA ARG A 11 -16.00 -0.86 -10.51
C ARG A 11 -15.23 -0.27 -9.33
N LEU A 12 -15.13 -1.00 -8.21
CA LEU A 12 -14.33 -0.60 -7.05
C LEU A 12 -12.84 -0.48 -7.41
N ARG A 13 -12.31 -1.46 -8.17
CA ARG A 13 -10.93 -1.43 -8.64
C ARG A 13 -10.66 -0.24 -9.54
N ARG A 14 -11.58 0.10 -10.45
CA ARG A 14 -11.46 1.29 -11.30
C ARG A 14 -11.32 2.58 -10.47
N ALA A 15 -12.10 2.73 -9.40
CA ALA A 15 -11.99 3.88 -8.52
C ALA A 15 -10.66 3.90 -7.75
N ARG A 16 -10.20 2.75 -7.26
CA ARG A 16 -8.88 2.63 -6.60
C ARG A 16 -7.74 2.95 -7.55
N ASP A 17 -7.74 2.38 -8.75
CA ASP A 17 -6.72 2.63 -9.77
C ASP A 17 -6.68 4.11 -10.17
N ARG A 18 -7.84 4.80 -10.12
CA ARG A 18 -7.91 6.26 -10.28
C ARG A 18 -7.25 6.99 -9.11
N MET A 19 -7.54 6.62 -7.86
CA MET A 19 -6.88 7.21 -6.69
C MET A 19 -5.35 7.07 -6.78
N ASP A 20 -4.88 5.88 -7.15
CA ASP A 20 -3.44 5.57 -7.24
C ASP A 20 -2.74 6.37 -8.34
N ARG A 21 -3.42 6.63 -9.46
CA ARG A 21 -2.86 7.37 -10.59
C ARG A 21 -2.95 8.89 -10.42
N GLU A 22 -4.07 9.37 -9.89
CA GLU A 22 -4.45 10.78 -9.86
C GLU A 22 -4.43 11.33 -8.42
N PHE A 23 -3.62 10.76 -7.52
CA PHE A 23 -3.63 11.10 -6.09
C PHE A 23 -3.48 12.61 -5.79
N ALA A 24 -2.77 13.34 -6.65
CA ALA A 24 -2.50 14.77 -6.49
C ALA A 24 -3.68 15.66 -6.90
N GLU A 25 -4.64 15.13 -7.65
CA GLU A 25 -5.84 15.86 -8.05
C GLU A 25 -6.76 16.09 -6.84
N PRO A 26 -7.66 17.09 -6.89
CA PRO A 26 -8.66 17.35 -5.85
C PRO A 26 -9.76 16.27 -5.88
N LEU A 27 -9.39 15.04 -5.52
CA LEU A 27 -10.28 13.89 -5.45
C LEU A 27 -11.06 13.90 -4.12
N ASP A 28 -12.38 13.91 -4.24
CA ASP A 28 -13.30 13.68 -3.13
C ASP A 28 -14.04 12.34 -3.27
N VAL A 29 -14.59 11.85 -2.16
CA VAL A 29 -15.32 10.57 -2.13
C VAL A 29 -16.51 10.54 -3.11
N PRO A 30 -17.30 11.63 -3.28
CA PRO A 30 -18.33 11.69 -4.33
C PRO A 30 -17.79 11.47 -5.75
N THR A 31 -16.65 12.06 -6.12
CA THR A 31 -16.04 11.90 -7.45
C THR A 31 -15.59 10.48 -7.71
N LEU A 32 -15.06 9.82 -6.69
CA LEU A 32 -14.64 8.42 -6.75
C LEU A 32 -15.85 7.48 -6.85
N ALA A 33 -16.93 7.78 -6.11
CA ALA A 33 -18.18 7.02 -6.21
C ALA A 33 -18.80 7.11 -7.60
N ARG A 34 -18.78 8.30 -8.25
CA ARG A 34 -19.20 8.46 -9.65
C ARG A 34 -18.34 7.63 -10.61
N THR A 35 -17.03 7.53 -10.37
CA THR A 35 -16.13 6.68 -11.17
C THR A 35 -16.50 5.18 -11.05
N ALA A 36 -17.00 4.76 -9.88
CA ALA A 36 -17.49 3.41 -9.64
C ALA A 36 -18.97 3.18 -10.03
N LEU A 37 -19.67 4.19 -10.56
CA LEU A 37 -21.12 4.14 -10.86
C LEU A 37 -21.96 3.77 -9.62
N MET A 38 -21.63 4.37 -8.47
CA MET A 38 -22.27 4.11 -7.18
C MET A 38 -22.66 5.42 -6.49
N SER A 39 -23.64 5.34 -5.59
CA SER A 39 -23.85 6.40 -4.60
C SER A 39 -22.68 6.45 -3.61
N THR A 40 -22.40 7.63 -3.03
CA THR A 40 -21.28 7.84 -2.11
C THR A 40 -21.31 6.91 -0.89
N ALA A 41 -22.51 6.70 -0.31
CA ALA A 41 -22.69 5.82 0.84
C ALA A 41 -22.45 4.34 0.47
N HIS A 42 -22.98 3.90 -0.68
CA HIS A 42 -22.77 2.53 -1.14
C HIS A 42 -21.30 2.27 -1.45
N PHE A 43 -20.68 3.17 -2.21
CA PHE A 43 -19.25 3.12 -2.53
C PHE A 43 -18.39 3.03 -1.27
N SER A 44 -18.61 3.90 -0.28
CA SER A 44 -17.79 3.93 0.94
C SER A 44 -17.89 2.64 1.74
N ARG A 45 -19.07 2.02 1.79
CA ARG A 45 -19.29 0.73 2.45
C ARG A 45 -18.58 -0.40 1.69
N ARG A 46 -18.86 -0.54 0.39
CA ARG A 46 -18.32 -1.64 -0.43
C ARG A 46 -16.81 -1.54 -0.61
N PHE A 47 -16.26 -0.32 -0.72
CA PHE A 47 -14.82 -0.11 -0.78
C PHE A 47 -14.13 -0.60 0.51
N ARG A 48 -14.69 -0.27 1.68
CA ARG A 48 -14.15 -0.75 2.96
C ARG A 48 -14.26 -2.27 3.09
N GLU A 49 -15.39 -2.85 2.69
CA GLU A 49 -15.55 -4.30 2.70
C GLU A 49 -14.58 -5.02 1.75
N ALA A 50 -14.26 -4.41 0.61
CA ALA A 50 -13.35 -4.99 -0.38
C ALA A 50 -11.86 -4.77 -0.07
N TYR A 51 -11.48 -3.65 0.54
CA TYR A 51 -10.08 -3.25 0.72
C TYR A 51 -9.64 -3.08 2.18
N GLY A 52 -10.55 -3.26 3.15
CA GLY A 52 -10.25 -3.16 4.58
C GLY A 52 -10.18 -1.74 5.14
N GLU A 53 -10.22 -0.70 4.29
CA GLU A 53 -10.09 0.69 4.71
C GLU A 53 -11.07 1.63 3.99
N THR A 54 -11.21 2.86 4.49
CA THR A 54 -12.10 3.85 3.86
C THR A 54 -11.47 4.42 2.59
N PRO A 55 -12.27 4.90 1.60
CA PRO A 55 -11.73 5.58 0.42
C PRO A 55 -10.81 6.76 0.76
N TYR A 56 -11.18 7.55 1.77
CA TYR A 56 -10.37 8.69 2.22
C TYR A 56 -9.05 8.24 2.85
N ALA A 57 -9.08 7.19 3.68
CA ALA A 57 -7.87 6.63 4.29
C ALA A 57 -6.91 6.13 3.22
N HIS A 58 -7.41 5.38 2.23
CA HIS A 58 -6.61 4.87 1.12
C HIS A 58 -5.93 5.99 0.33
N LEU A 59 -6.71 7.00 -0.09
CA LEU A 59 -6.17 8.14 -0.83
C LEU A 59 -5.11 8.88 0.00
N MET A 60 -5.37 9.08 1.29
CA MET A 60 -4.41 9.77 2.15
C MET A 60 -3.14 8.96 2.35
N THR A 61 -3.22 7.63 2.52
CA THR A 61 -2.05 6.75 2.55
C THR A 61 -1.20 6.91 1.29
N ARG A 62 -1.82 6.91 0.10
CA ARG A 62 -1.11 7.16 -1.17
C ARG A 62 -0.43 8.53 -1.22
N ARG A 63 -1.11 9.58 -0.76
CA ARG A 63 -0.54 10.92 -0.68
C ARG A 63 0.66 10.98 0.27
N ILE A 64 0.57 10.34 1.43
CA ILE A 64 1.68 10.25 2.39
C ILE A 64 2.85 9.45 1.81
N GLU A 65 2.61 8.32 1.14
CA GLU A 65 3.66 7.55 0.45
C GLU A 65 4.43 8.42 -0.54
N ARG A 66 3.72 9.22 -1.34
CA ARG A 66 4.35 10.14 -2.29
C ARG A 66 5.08 11.27 -1.59
N ALA A 67 4.49 11.85 -0.54
CA ALA A 67 5.12 12.92 0.23
C ALA A 67 6.42 12.46 0.88
N LYS A 68 6.48 11.24 1.42
CA LYS A 68 7.73 10.64 1.92
C LYS A 68 8.80 10.63 0.84
N ALA A 69 8.47 10.21 -0.39
CA ALA A 69 9.44 10.19 -1.48
C ALA A 69 9.97 11.60 -1.82
N LEU A 70 9.11 12.62 -1.81
CA LEU A 70 9.51 14.01 -2.02
C LEU A 70 10.41 14.53 -0.88
N LEU A 71 10.04 14.26 0.37
CA LEU A 71 10.80 14.71 1.54
C LEU A 71 12.16 14.01 1.66
N ARG A 72 12.26 12.73 1.30
CA ARG A 72 13.55 12.01 1.25
C ARG A 72 14.53 12.59 0.23
N ARG A 73 14.01 13.19 -0.85
CA ARG A 73 14.84 13.84 -1.86
C ARG A 73 15.48 15.12 -1.34
N GLY A 74 14.85 15.79 -0.37
CA GLY A 74 15.36 17.00 0.28
C GLY A 74 15.02 18.31 -0.45
N ASP A 75 14.59 18.23 -1.71
CA ASP A 75 14.41 19.37 -2.62
C ASP A 75 13.16 20.21 -2.36
N VAL A 76 12.27 19.77 -1.47
CA VAL A 76 11.04 20.50 -1.13
C VAL A 76 10.87 20.64 0.38
N THR A 77 10.19 21.70 0.79
CA THR A 77 9.71 21.93 2.14
C THR A 77 8.51 21.02 2.45
N VAL A 78 8.16 20.91 3.74
CA VAL A 78 6.97 20.16 4.18
C VAL A 78 5.69 20.73 3.57
N THR A 79 5.58 22.06 3.50
CA THR A 79 4.44 22.76 2.93
C THR A 79 4.30 22.49 1.43
N GLU A 80 5.40 22.56 0.68
CA GLU A 80 5.41 22.24 -0.75
C GLU A 80 5.05 20.76 -0.99
N ALA A 81 5.59 19.84 -0.19
CA ALA A 81 5.23 18.42 -0.29
C ALA A 81 3.73 18.19 -0.02
N CYS A 82 3.15 18.86 0.98
CA CYS A 82 1.72 18.79 1.29
C CYS A 82 0.85 19.17 0.08
N PHE A 83 1.12 20.32 -0.55
CA PHE A 83 0.33 20.77 -1.69
C PHE A 83 0.64 19.97 -2.97
N ALA A 84 1.89 19.53 -3.17
CA ALA A 84 2.28 18.72 -4.32
C ALA A 84 1.60 17.35 -4.36
N VAL A 85 1.17 16.80 -3.21
CA VAL A 85 0.41 15.55 -3.14
C VAL A 85 -1.11 15.78 -3.11
N GLY A 86 -1.58 17.01 -3.29
CA GLY A 86 -3.02 17.32 -3.37
C GLY A 86 -3.72 17.48 -2.00
N CYS A 87 -2.97 17.65 -0.90
CA CYS A 87 -3.55 18.01 0.39
C CYS A 87 -3.83 19.51 0.44
N THR A 88 -4.97 19.90 1.03
CA THR A 88 -5.41 21.31 1.13
C THR A 88 -5.11 21.96 2.48
N SER A 89 -4.69 21.16 3.47
CA SER A 89 -4.40 21.63 4.82
C SER A 89 -3.13 20.99 5.36
N LEU A 90 -2.19 21.84 5.77
CA LEU A 90 -0.92 21.41 6.37
C LEU A 90 -1.13 20.69 7.71
N GLY A 91 -2.12 21.11 8.50
CA GLY A 91 -2.42 20.49 9.80
C GLY A 91 -2.92 19.05 9.63
N SER A 92 -3.94 18.86 8.77
CA SER A 92 -4.49 17.52 8.50
C SER A 92 -3.45 16.59 7.86
N PHE A 93 -2.63 17.13 6.94
CA PHE A 93 -1.50 16.41 6.37
C PHE A 93 -0.50 15.97 7.45
N SER A 94 -0.07 16.89 8.33
CA SER A 94 0.96 16.60 9.33
C SER A 94 0.50 15.57 10.35
N SER A 95 -0.75 15.66 10.82
CA SER A 95 -1.33 14.66 11.73
C SER A 95 -1.38 13.28 11.08
N ARG A 96 -1.88 13.20 9.83
CA ARG A 96 -2.00 11.90 9.15
C ARG A 96 -0.66 11.32 8.74
N PHE A 97 0.29 12.16 8.34
CA PHE A 97 1.67 11.76 8.09
C PHE A 97 2.25 11.12 9.35
N THR A 98 2.12 11.79 10.50
CA THR A 98 2.68 11.30 11.77
C THR A 98 2.02 9.97 12.19
N GLU A 99 0.72 9.84 12.03
CA GLU A 99 0.00 8.59 12.34
C GLU A 99 0.45 7.42 11.47
N ILE A 100 0.68 7.65 10.17
CA ILE A 100 1.05 6.59 9.22
C ILE A 100 2.55 6.28 9.26
N VAL A 101 3.39 7.28 9.50
CA VAL A 101 4.86 7.16 9.40
C VAL A 101 5.52 6.95 10.76
N GLY A 102 4.86 7.37 11.85
CA GLY A 102 5.39 7.30 13.22
C GLY A 102 6.24 8.50 13.65
N GLU A 103 6.50 9.45 12.75
CA GLU A 103 7.26 10.67 13.03
C GLU A 103 6.72 11.86 12.22
N THR A 104 7.00 13.09 12.66
CA THR A 104 6.50 14.30 11.98
C THR A 104 7.15 14.49 10.60
N PRO A 105 6.48 15.17 9.65
CA PRO A 105 7.06 15.45 8.33
C PRO A 105 8.42 16.18 8.38
N SER A 106 8.56 17.12 9.33
CA SER A 106 9.80 17.88 9.51
C SER A 106 10.94 17.01 10.04
N ALA A 107 10.66 16.15 11.02
CA ALA A 107 11.62 15.18 11.53
C ALA A 107 12.02 14.18 10.44
N TYR A 108 11.03 13.64 9.72
CA TYR A 108 11.26 12.75 8.58
C TYR A 108 12.17 13.40 7.55
N ARG A 109 11.91 14.66 7.16
CA ARG A 109 12.75 15.39 6.19
C ARG A 109 14.20 15.61 6.67
N ALA A 110 14.38 15.90 7.95
CA ALA A 110 15.69 16.20 8.54
C ALA A 110 16.57 14.96 8.74
N ARG A 111 15.97 13.76 8.77
CA ARG A 111 16.68 12.49 8.93
C ARG A 111 17.54 12.17 7.72
N ASP A 112 18.67 11.51 7.95
CA ASP A 112 19.46 10.93 6.87
C ASP A 112 18.68 9.78 6.21
N HIS A 113 18.55 9.83 4.88
CA HIS A 113 17.87 8.81 4.07
C HIS A 113 18.83 8.05 3.15
N ARG A 114 20.15 8.25 3.28
CA ARG A 114 21.16 7.58 2.44
C ARG A 114 21.05 6.05 2.53
N ASP A 115 20.70 5.50 3.69
CA ASP A 115 20.48 4.06 3.87
C ASP A 115 19.26 3.54 3.09
N SER A 116 18.22 4.36 2.93
CA SER A 116 17.04 3.99 2.11
C SER A 116 17.28 4.11 0.61
N GLN A 117 18.36 4.79 0.18
CA GLN A 117 18.79 4.88 -1.21
C GLN A 117 19.77 3.75 -1.61
N ALA A 118 20.19 2.92 -0.65
CA ALA A 118 21.24 1.92 -0.83
C ALA A 118 20.79 0.60 -1.50
N VAL A 119 19.54 0.50 -1.99
CA VAL A 119 19.11 -0.65 -2.80
C VAL A 119 19.07 -0.22 -4.27
N PRO A 120 20.07 -0.61 -5.08
CA PRO A 120 19.99 -0.45 -6.53
C PRO A 120 18.73 -1.07 -7.09
N THR A 121 18.14 -0.45 -8.11
CA THR A 121 16.91 -0.94 -8.78
C THR A 121 17.06 -2.35 -9.32
N CYS A 122 18.26 -2.76 -9.73
CA CYS A 122 18.54 -4.14 -10.11
C CYS A 122 18.37 -5.13 -8.96
N THR A 123 18.77 -4.76 -7.74
CA THR A 123 18.70 -5.62 -6.54
C THR A 123 17.25 -5.88 -6.14
N ALA A 124 16.40 -4.86 -6.17
CA ALA A 124 14.96 -5.02 -5.92
C ALA A 124 14.28 -5.90 -6.98
N MET A 125 14.68 -5.79 -8.26
CA MET A 125 14.15 -6.63 -9.34
C MET A 125 14.60 -8.09 -9.23
N ILE A 126 15.81 -8.35 -8.74
CA ILE A 126 16.37 -9.70 -8.60
C ILE A 126 15.72 -10.44 -7.41
N LEU A 127 15.61 -9.79 -6.25
CA LEU A 127 15.06 -10.41 -5.04
C LEU A 127 13.52 -10.55 -5.07
N GLY A 128 12.84 -9.71 -5.84
CA GLY A 128 11.37 -9.69 -5.96
C GLY A 128 10.80 -10.51 -7.11
N ARG A 129 11.62 -11.27 -7.85
CA ARG A 129 11.16 -11.97 -9.07
C ARG A 129 10.22 -13.14 -8.70
N PRO A 130 8.93 -13.12 -9.07
CA PRO A 130 8.03 -14.22 -8.75
C PRO A 130 8.39 -15.45 -9.59
N MET A 131 8.83 -16.53 -8.93
CA MET A 131 9.00 -17.83 -9.58
C MET A 131 7.62 -18.41 -9.88
N ARG A 132 7.21 -18.41 -11.15
CA ARG A 132 6.02 -19.17 -11.58
C ARG A 132 6.40 -20.65 -11.61
N GLY A 133 5.83 -21.44 -10.70
CA GLY A 133 5.74 -22.88 -10.88
C GLY A 133 6.37 -23.79 -9.82
N ALA A 134 6.67 -23.33 -8.60
CA ALA A 134 6.99 -24.26 -7.51
C ALA A 134 5.70 -24.89 -6.96
N VAL A 135 5.14 -25.85 -7.71
CA VAL A 135 4.22 -26.85 -7.12
C VAL A 135 5.09 -27.71 -6.21
N ALA A 136 4.90 -27.59 -4.90
CA ALA A 136 5.52 -28.46 -3.93
C ALA A 136 5.00 -29.89 -4.15
N VAL A 137 5.81 -30.73 -4.78
CA VAL A 137 5.63 -32.19 -4.72
C VAL A 137 6.11 -32.60 -3.34
N THR A 138 5.18 -32.86 -2.44
CA THR A 138 5.45 -33.59 -1.20
C THR A 138 5.11 -35.05 -1.48
N GLU A 139 6.14 -35.90 -1.57
CA GLU A 139 6.03 -37.36 -1.47
C GLU A 139 6.86 -37.83 -0.26
N PRO A 140 6.47 -38.93 0.39
CA PRO A 140 6.61 -39.12 1.83
C PRO A 140 7.95 -39.71 2.28
N SER A 141 8.40 -39.26 3.45
CA SER A 141 9.60 -39.76 4.14
C SER A 141 9.37 -41.19 4.66
N ARG A 142 10.08 -42.16 4.07
CA ARG A 142 10.43 -43.43 4.74
C ARG A 142 11.31 -43.13 5.95
N ILE A 143 10.96 -43.66 7.11
CA ILE A 143 11.87 -43.76 8.26
C ILE A 143 12.29 -45.23 8.31
N GLU A 144 13.59 -45.46 8.15
CA GLU A 144 14.23 -46.75 8.34
C GLU A 144 15.11 -46.69 9.60
N GLU A 145 15.28 -47.87 10.19
CA GLU A 145 16.26 -48.28 11.19
C GLU A 145 15.98 -48.03 12.68
N ALA A 146 15.74 -49.13 13.38
CA ALA A 146 16.32 -49.37 14.70
C ALA A 146 17.00 -50.75 14.70
N SER A 147 18.33 -50.72 14.80
CA SER A 147 19.21 -51.83 15.14
C SER A 147 19.10 -52.16 16.63
N THR A 148 18.97 -53.43 16.99
CA THR A 148 19.46 -53.97 18.28
C THR A 148 19.78 -55.47 18.19
N ALA A 149 21.08 -55.75 18.16
CA ALA A 149 21.85 -56.77 18.89
C ALA A 149 21.21 -58.13 19.25
N GLY A 150 21.86 -59.20 18.75
CA GLY A 150 22.73 -60.06 19.58
C GLY A 150 22.07 -61.04 20.55
N ALA A 151 22.07 -62.32 20.16
CA ALA A 151 21.76 -63.47 20.98
C ALA A 151 22.87 -63.84 21.98
N SER A 152 22.48 -64.24 23.19
CA SER A 152 22.98 -65.42 23.93
C SER A 152 22.03 -65.71 25.08
#